data_AF-A0A821RJV5-F1
#
_entry.id   AF-A0A821RJV5-F1
#
_cell.length_a   1.000
_cell.length_b   1.000
_cell.length_c   1.000
_cell.angle_alpha   90.00
_cell.angle_beta   90.00
_cell.angle_gamma   90.00
#
_symmetry.space_group_name_H-M   'P 1'
#
loop_
_entity.id
_entity.type
_entity.pdbx_description
1 polymer ?
#
loop_
_entity_poly.entity_id
_entity_poly.type
_entity_poly.pdbx_seq_one_letter_code
_entity_poly.pdbx_strand_id
1 'polypeptide(L)'
;VVQQCVREGQAIGMLSANSPDNLTQMNEGCRVHGYLEVNKVAGNFHIAPGQSFQQHHVHVHSLRNIRLNLLNTTHYIDDLSFGEYFPNQINPLSNSKQIANTGAVLFHYYVK
;
A
#
# COMPACT_ATOMS: atom_id res chain seq x y z
N VAL A 1 8.04 6.81 5.78
CA VAL A 1 8.07 6.10 4.47
C VAL A 1 8.03 4.60 4.76
N VAL A 2 6.95 3.91 4.43
CA VAL A 2 6.82 2.47 4.65
C VAL A 2 7.34 1.73 3.41
N GLN A 3 8.66 1.53 3.32
CA GLN A 3 9.31 0.74 2.26
C GLN A 3 9.32 -0.76 2.59
N GLN A 4 8.19 -1.29 3.08
CA GLN A 4 8.14 -2.69 3.52
C GLN A 4 8.25 -3.67 2.34
N CYS A 5 7.54 -3.42 1.22
CA CYS A 5 7.59 -4.30 0.06
C CYS A 5 8.97 -4.33 -0.62
N VAL A 6 9.73 -3.22 -0.57
CA VAL A 6 11.11 -3.18 -1.07
C VAL A 6 12.05 -4.03 -0.21
N ARG A 7 11.87 -4.01 1.11
CA ARG A 7 12.65 -4.85 2.06
C ARG A 7 12.32 -6.33 1.96
N GLU A 8 11.08 -6.66 1.61
CA GLU A 8 10.65 -8.04 1.34
C GLU A 8 11.17 -8.58 0.00
N GLY A 9 12.07 -7.85 -0.68
CA GLY A 9 12.69 -8.28 -1.94
C GLY A 9 11.83 -8.06 -3.17
N GLN A 10 10.68 -7.38 -3.06
CA GLN A 10 9.78 -7.13 -4.20
C GLN A 10 10.17 -5.90 -5.04
N ALA A 11 11.32 -5.29 -4.76
CA ALA A 11 11.86 -4.33 -5.70
C ALA A 11 12.49 -5.08 -6.87
N ILE A 12 12.16 -4.63 -8.09
CA ILE A 12 12.92 -4.86 -9.33
C ILE A 12 12.56 -6.15 -10.12
N GLY A 13 11.49 -6.88 -9.78
CA GLY A 13 11.00 -7.96 -10.65
C GLY A 13 10.19 -7.52 -11.89
N MET A 14 9.58 -6.32 -11.83
CA MET A 14 8.83 -5.74 -12.96
C MET A 14 9.72 -5.16 -14.08
N LEU A 15 11.05 -5.26 -14.01
CA LEU A 15 11.95 -4.67 -15.01
C LEU A 15 12.31 -5.61 -16.17
N SER A 16 11.82 -6.84 -16.22
CA SER A 16 11.99 -7.69 -17.40
C SER A 16 10.66 -8.31 -17.82
N ALA A 17 10.05 -7.72 -18.86
CA ALA A 17 8.87 -8.26 -19.53
C ALA A 17 9.12 -9.62 -20.21
N ASN A 18 10.31 -10.23 -20.07
CA ASN A 18 10.76 -11.43 -20.77
C ASN A 18 11.30 -12.53 -19.83
N SER A 19 11.06 -12.47 -18.51
CA SER A 19 11.45 -13.54 -17.58
C SER A 19 10.25 -14.45 -17.23
N PRO A 20 10.39 -15.79 -17.28
CA PRO A 20 9.31 -16.73 -16.92
C PRO A 20 8.86 -16.65 -15.45
N ASP A 21 9.63 -16.00 -14.57
CA ASP A 21 9.30 -15.77 -13.15
C ASP A 21 8.28 -14.63 -12.89
N ASN A 22 7.83 -13.93 -13.94
CA ASN A 22 6.99 -12.74 -13.80
C ASN A 22 5.54 -13.07 -13.39
N LEU A 23 5.00 -14.22 -13.84
CA LEU A 23 3.63 -14.64 -13.52
C LEU A 23 3.46 -15.07 -12.05
N THR A 24 4.51 -15.65 -11.46
CA THR A 24 4.54 -16.06 -10.05
C THR A 24 4.56 -14.85 -9.13
N GLN A 25 5.37 -13.83 -9.45
CA GLN A 25 5.40 -12.56 -8.70
C GLN A 25 4.11 -11.73 -8.85
N MET A 26 3.41 -11.81 -9.99
CA MET A 26 2.11 -11.14 -10.16
C MET A 26 1.00 -11.72 -9.26
N ASN A 27 1.20 -12.92 -8.72
CA ASN A 27 0.26 -13.56 -7.81
C ASN A 27 0.67 -13.41 -6.33
N GLU A 28 1.75 -12.67 -6.05
CA GLU A 28 2.22 -12.37 -4.70
C GLU A 28 1.60 -11.07 -4.18
N GLY A 29 1.34 -11.03 -2.87
CA GLY A 29 0.96 -9.82 -2.14
C GLY A 29 2.10 -9.32 -1.25
N CYS A 30 1.99 -8.08 -0.76
CA CYS A 30 2.90 -7.51 0.22
C CYS A 30 2.20 -7.39 1.58
N ARG A 31 2.90 -7.74 2.67
CA ARG A 31 2.35 -7.58 4.04
C ARG A 31 2.86 -6.30 4.69
N VAL A 32 2.04 -5.26 4.65
CA VAL A 32 2.34 -4.00 5.33
C VAL A 32 1.95 -4.09 6.79
N HIS A 33 2.93 -3.95 7.69
CA HIS A 33 2.71 -3.94 9.14
C HIS A 33 3.66 -2.95 9.82
N GLY A 34 3.22 -2.38 10.93
CA GLY A 34 3.99 -1.42 11.71
C GLY A 34 3.12 -0.31 12.29
N TYR A 35 3.76 0.73 12.81
CA TYR A 35 3.10 1.94 13.30
C TYR A 35 3.69 3.17 12.61
N LEU A 36 2.93 4.25 12.60
CA LEU A 36 3.36 5.55 12.09
C LEU A 36 3.07 6.62 13.13
N GLU A 37 4.12 7.34 13.54
CA GLU A 37 3.96 8.53 14.35
C GLU A 37 3.57 9.72 13.46
N VAL A 38 2.43 10.33 13.75
CA VAL A 38 1.88 11.47 13.01
C VAL A 38 1.43 12.56 13.97
N ASN A 39 1.39 13.79 13.48
CA ASN A 39 0.74 14.88 14.20
C ASN A 39 -0.78 14.63 14.27
N LYS A 40 -1.39 14.92 15.42
CA LYS A 40 -2.85 14.82 15.62
C LYS A 40 -3.58 16.00 14.97
N VAL A 41 -3.58 16.03 13.64
CA VAL A 41 -4.24 17.03 12.80
C VAL A 41 -4.95 16.33 11.64
N ALA A 42 -5.83 17.05 10.93
CA ALA A 42 -6.41 16.54 9.70
C ALA A 42 -5.30 16.22 8.68
N GLY A 43 -5.35 15.01 8.12
CA GLY A 43 -4.32 14.54 7.21
C GLY A 43 -4.75 13.27 6.47
N ASN A 44 -3.86 12.78 5.62
CA ASN A 44 -4.02 11.52 4.91
C ASN A 44 -2.67 10.79 4.88
N PHE A 45 -2.76 9.47 4.75
CA PHE A 45 -1.64 8.65 4.29
C PHE A 45 -2.16 7.78 3.16
N HIS A 46 -1.29 7.40 2.24
CA HIS A 46 -1.64 6.54 1.12
C HIS A 46 -0.57 5.48 0.94
N ILE A 47 -1.02 4.31 0.45
CA ILE A 47 -0.14 3.22 0.01
C ILE A 47 -0.23 3.21 -1.51
N ALA A 48 0.89 3.45 -2.18
CA ALA A 48 0.97 3.46 -3.63
C ALA A 48 2.25 2.75 -4.09
N PRO A 49 2.20 2.08 -5.25
CA PRO A 49 3.37 1.42 -5.80
C PRO A 49 4.42 2.44 -6.28
N GLY A 50 5.65 1.96 -6.40
CA GLY A 50 6.75 2.73 -6.98
C GLY A 50 7.63 3.42 -5.96
N GLN A 51 8.77 3.90 -6.44
CA GLN A 51 9.72 4.62 -5.62
C GLN A 51 9.11 5.95 -5.20
N SER A 52 9.00 6.15 -3.89
CA SER A 52 8.64 7.43 -3.32
C SER A 52 9.87 8.31 -3.15
N PHE A 53 9.70 9.60 -3.42
CA PHE A 53 10.72 10.63 -3.18
C PHE A 53 10.05 11.86 -2.58
N GLN A 54 10.77 12.54 -1.69
CA GLN A 54 10.39 13.88 -1.24
C GLN A 54 11.05 14.89 -2.15
N GLN A 55 10.24 15.74 -2.78
CA GLN A 55 10.73 16.87 -3.55
C GLN A 55 9.90 18.10 -3.18
N HIS A 56 10.56 19.20 -2.80
CA HIS A 56 9.92 20.46 -2.41
C HIS A 56 8.77 20.30 -1.37
N HIS A 57 8.95 19.48 -0.32
CA HIS A 57 7.95 19.18 0.72
C HIS A 57 6.70 18.42 0.22
N VAL A 58 6.71 17.88 -1.00
CA VAL A 58 5.63 17.04 -1.54
C VAL A 58 6.11 15.59 -1.62
N HIS A 59 5.20 14.65 -1.31
CA HIS A 59 5.43 13.23 -1.50
C HIS A 59 4.99 12.80 -2.90
N VAL A 60 5.93 12.33 -3.73
CA VAL A 60 5.67 11.93 -5.12
C VAL A 60 6.08 10.48 -5.32
N HIS A 61 5.29 9.73 -6.10
CA HIS A 61 5.62 8.38 -6.55
C HIS A 61 5.97 8.39 -8.04
N SER A 62 7.12 7.82 -8.41
CA SER A 62 7.44 7.61 -9.83
C SER A 62 6.69 6.38 -10.34
N LEU A 63 5.72 6.61 -11.24
CA LEU A 63 4.97 5.55 -11.90
C LEU A 63 5.58 5.15 -13.25
N ARG A 64 6.72 5.72 -13.65
CA ARG A 64 7.31 5.59 -15.00
C ARG A 64 7.57 4.14 -15.43
N ASN A 65 7.78 3.25 -14.45
CA ASN A 65 8.07 1.83 -14.68
C ASN A 65 6.94 0.91 -14.21
N ILE A 66 5.74 1.44 -13.93
CA ILE A 66 4.59 0.67 -13.43
C ILE A 66 3.50 0.65 -14.49
N ARG A 67 3.14 -0.56 -14.95
CA ARG A 67 1.96 -0.76 -15.79
C ARG A 67 0.71 -0.70 -14.92
N LEU A 68 0.09 0.47 -14.83
CA LEU A 68 -1.08 0.73 -13.98
C LEU A 68 -2.26 -0.23 -14.28
N ASN A 69 -2.44 -0.63 -15.54
CA ASN A 69 -3.45 -1.59 -15.95
C ASN A 69 -3.24 -3.02 -15.39
N LEU A 70 -2.04 -3.33 -14.92
CA LEU A 70 -1.70 -4.61 -14.28
C LEU A 70 -1.64 -4.49 -12.74
N LEU A 71 -1.85 -3.29 -12.19
CA LEU A 71 -1.77 -3.07 -10.76
C LEU A 71 -3.02 -3.59 -10.06
N ASN A 72 -2.86 -4.65 -9.29
CA ASN A 72 -3.90 -5.16 -8.40
C ASN A 72 -3.83 -4.43 -7.04
N THR A 73 -4.87 -3.66 -6.73
CA THR A 73 -5.02 -2.95 -5.45
C THR A 73 -5.99 -3.66 -4.49
N THR A 74 -6.34 -4.91 -4.77
CA THR A 74 -7.02 -5.80 -3.82
C THR A 74 -6.21 -5.88 -2.53
N HIS A 75 -6.86 -5.69 -1.39
CA HIS A 75 -6.18 -5.71 -0.11
C HIS A 75 -7.09 -6.22 1.01
N TYR A 76 -6.43 -6.70 2.06
CA TYR A 76 -7.03 -7.08 3.33
C TYR A 76 -6.44 -6.17 4.41
N ILE A 77 -7.31 -5.56 5.22
CA ILE A 77 -6.89 -4.75 6.37
C ILE A 77 -7.05 -5.66 7.59
N ASP A 78 -5.95 -6.24 8.06
CA ASP A 78 -5.90 -7.03 9.29
C ASP A 78 -6.32 -6.16 10.48
N ASP A 79 -5.57 -5.09 10.72
CA ASP A 79 -5.85 -4.09 11.75
C ASP A 79 -5.42 -2.68 11.28
N LEU A 80 -6.26 -1.69 11.58
CA LEU A 80 -5.90 -0.27 11.49
C LEU A 80 -6.50 0.45 12.69
N SER A 81 -5.63 0.96 13.55
CA SER A 81 -5.99 1.61 14.80
C SER A 81 -5.23 2.93 14.98
N PHE A 82 -5.77 3.81 15.83
CA PHE A 82 -5.17 5.10 16.15
C PHE A 82 -4.96 5.21 17.66
N GLY A 83 -3.72 5.44 18.06
CA GLY A 83 -3.34 5.53 19.48
C GLY A 83 -3.16 4.17 20.14
N GLU A 84 -3.18 4.17 21.48
CA GLU A 84 -3.05 2.95 22.28
C GLU A 84 -4.35 2.16 22.32
N TYR A 85 -4.22 0.85 22.52
CA TYR A 85 -5.36 -0.04 22.69
C TYR A 85 -6.14 0.27 23.97
N PHE A 86 -7.46 0.19 23.89
CA PHE A 86 -8.34 0.24 25.07
C PHE A 86 -9.51 -0.76 24.98
N PRO A 87 -10.09 -1.18 26.12
CA PRO A 87 -11.21 -2.12 26.13
C PRO A 87 -12.41 -1.62 25.32
N ASN A 88 -13.05 -2.51 24.56
CA ASN A 88 -14.18 -2.22 23.66
C ASN A 88 -13.86 -1.25 22.52
N GLN A 89 -12.59 -1.05 22.18
CA GLN A 89 -12.21 -0.33 20.97
C GLN A 89 -12.74 -1.03 19.73
N ILE A 90 -13.45 -0.28 18.88
CA ILE A 90 -13.98 -0.75 17.60
C ILE A 90 -13.22 0.00 16.50
N ASN A 91 -12.45 -0.74 15.72
CA ASN A 91 -11.74 -0.23 14.55
C ASN A 91 -12.54 -0.64 13.29
N PRO A 92 -13.25 0.28 12.63
CA PRO A 92 -14.22 -0.07 11.58
C PRO A 92 -13.62 -0.78 10.36
N LEU A 93 -12.32 -0.64 10.15
CA LEU A 93 -11.61 -1.21 9.00
C LEU A 93 -10.92 -2.53 9.33
N SER A 94 -10.86 -2.96 10.61
CA SER A 94 -10.22 -4.22 10.96
C SER A 94 -10.99 -5.40 10.38
N ASN A 95 -10.26 -6.39 9.86
CA ASN A 95 -10.76 -7.55 9.13
C ASN A 95 -11.59 -7.23 7.86
N SER A 96 -11.34 -6.08 7.22
CA SER A 96 -12.04 -5.71 5.97
C SER A 96 -11.26 -6.15 4.73
N LYS A 97 -11.98 -6.50 3.65
CA LYS A 97 -11.41 -6.90 2.36
C LYS A 97 -12.02 -6.07 1.24
N GLN A 98 -11.17 -5.54 0.36
CA GLN A 98 -11.61 -4.93 -0.89
C GLN A 98 -10.99 -5.64 -2.08
N ILE A 99 -11.79 -5.84 -3.13
CA ILE A 99 -11.39 -6.52 -4.35
C ILE A 99 -11.36 -5.50 -5.49
N ALA A 100 -10.20 -5.34 -6.12
CA ALA A 100 -10.04 -4.55 -7.33
C ALA A 100 -10.42 -5.41 -8.54
N ASN A 101 -11.57 -5.12 -9.16
CA ASN A 101 -12.05 -5.85 -10.35
C ASN A 101 -11.35 -5.39 -11.65
N THR A 102 -10.65 -4.25 -11.60
CA THR A 102 -9.88 -3.69 -12.70
C THR A 102 -8.52 -3.20 -12.19
N GLY A 103 -7.55 -3.04 -13.09
CA GLY A 103 -6.26 -2.46 -12.73
C GLY A 103 -6.39 -1.00 -12.28
N ALA A 104 -5.52 -0.59 -11.36
CA ALA A 104 -5.41 0.80 -10.86
C ALA A 104 -6.65 1.38 -10.15
N VAL A 105 -7.48 0.54 -9.52
CA VAL A 105 -8.58 1.03 -8.67
C VAL A 105 -8.02 1.73 -7.43
N LEU A 106 -8.55 2.91 -7.12
CA LEU A 106 -8.22 3.69 -5.94
C LEU A 106 -9.30 3.48 -4.86
N PHE A 107 -8.87 3.07 -3.67
CA PHE A 107 -9.74 2.94 -2.50
C PHE A 107 -9.48 4.07 -1.53
N HIS A 108 -10.55 4.76 -1.11
CA HIS A 108 -10.48 5.85 -0.14
C HIS A 108 -11.29 5.49 1.11
N TYR A 109 -10.64 5.64 2.27
CA TYR A 109 -11.26 5.45 3.57
C TYR A 109 -11.20 6.74 4.35
N TYR A 110 -12.36 7.22 4.79
CA TYR A 110 -12.47 8.39 5.63
C TYR A 110 -12.80 7.92 7.05
N VAL A 111 -11.81 8.00 7.94
CA VAL A 111 -11.96 7.63 9.36
C VAL A 111 -12.09 8.92 10.17
N LYS A 112 -12.99 8.93 11.16
CA LYS A 112 -13.22 10.03 12.09
C LYS A 112 -12.89 9.62 13.51
#